data_AF-A0A933NSG8-F1
#
_entry.id   AF-A0A933NSG8-F1
#
_cell.length_a   1.000
_cell.length_b   1.000
_cell.length_c   1.000
_cell.angle_alpha   90.00
_cell.angle_beta   90.00
_cell.angle_gamma   90.00
#
_symmetry.space_group_name_H-M   'P 1'
#
loop_
_entity.id
_entity.type
_entity.pdbx_description
1 polymer ?
#
loop_
_entity_poly.entity_id
_entity_poly.type
_entity_poly.pdbx_seq_one_letter_code
_entity_poly.pdbx_strand_id
1 'polypeptide(L)'
;MDSMPRLVVLRLVNGVVLDHPFATEVRFPLWAATLDADASDPFGWRRSLWPVAPGGRGWVPQVLHFGDVVEFGSHHDPVQRWFGWYTHHAGDGIIVTGPFALPSDASLDAEPTRREFECRAMLDYQRSRLQAATQIG
;
A
#
# COMPACT_ATOMS: atom_id res chain seq x y z
N MET A 1 -22.59 6.84 1.94
CA MET A 1 -21.73 8.04 2.04
C MET A 1 -20.41 7.65 1.42
N ASP A 2 -20.18 8.05 0.17
CA ASP A 2 -18.88 7.87 -0.48
C ASP A 2 -17.91 8.81 0.22
N SER A 3 -17.10 8.26 1.12
CA SER A 3 -16.05 9.04 1.78
C SER A 3 -14.94 9.22 0.75
N MET A 4 -14.64 10.47 0.38
CA MET A 4 -13.54 10.77 -0.52
C MET A 4 -12.23 10.12 -0.01
N PRO A 5 -11.37 9.60 -0.90
CA PRO A 5 -10.09 9.04 -0.51
C PRO A 5 -9.25 10.12 0.17
N ARG A 6 -8.57 9.74 1.25
CA ARG A 6 -7.74 10.61 2.08
C ARG A 6 -6.48 9.88 2.50
N LEU A 7 -5.50 10.64 2.97
CA LEU A 7 -4.34 10.04 3.63
C LEU A 7 -4.76 9.43 4.97
N VAL A 8 -4.35 8.19 5.19
CA VAL A 8 -4.52 7.43 6.42
C VAL A 8 -3.12 7.02 6.89
N VAL A 9 -2.83 7.31 8.15
CA VAL A 9 -1.59 6.90 8.82
C VAL A 9 -1.88 5.66 9.63
N LEU A 10 -1.18 4.57 9.36
CA LEU A 10 -1.25 3.32 10.10
C LEU A 10 0.04 3.15 10.89
N ARG A 11 -0.06 3.04 12.22
CA ARG A 11 1.13 2.89 13.08
C ARG A 11 1.86 1.59 12.79
N LEU A 12 3.16 1.73 12.60
CA LEU A 12 4.14 0.71 12.33
C LEU A 12 5.14 0.66 13.49
N VAL A 13 5.09 -0.40 14.29
CA VAL A 13 6.00 -0.62 15.41
C VAL A 13 6.86 -1.84 15.13
N ASN A 14 8.18 -1.66 15.04
CA ASN A 14 9.13 -2.74 14.73
C ASN A 14 8.75 -3.53 13.46
N GLY A 15 8.27 -2.82 12.42
CA GLY A 15 7.82 -3.44 11.16
C GLY A 15 6.44 -4.09 11.24
N VAL A 16 5.69 -3.92 12.33
CA VAL A 16 4.33 -4.45 12.50
C VAL A 16 3.32 -3.32 12.40
N VAL A 17 2.38 -3.42 11.45
CA VAL A 17 1.22 -2.53 11.36
C VAL A 17 0.21 -2.95 12.41
N LEU A 18 -0.10 -2.05 13.34
CA LEU A 18 -1.01 -2.32 14.48
C LEU A 18 -2.44 -1.82 14.27
N ASP A 19 -2.63 -0.91 13.32
CA ASP A 19 -3.90 -0.23 13.07
C ASP A 19 -4.64 -0.84 11.87
N HIS A 20 -5.95 -0.67 11.85
CA HIS A 20 -6.79 -0.92 10.68
C HIS A 20 -7.51 0.38 10.27
N PRO A 21 -7.80 0.57 8.97
CA PRO A 21 -8.39 1.81 8.47
C PRO A 21 -9.93 1.83 8.46
N PHE A 22 -10.60 0.78 8.93
CA PHE A 22 -12.07 0.74 9.02
C PHE A 22 -12.63 1.85 9.91
N ALA A 23 -13.61 2.59 9.40
CA ALA A 23 -14.33 3.63 10.15
C ALA A 23 -15.46 3.08 11.02
N THR A 24 -15.96 1.88 10.68
CA THR A 24 -17.02 1.19 11.43
C THR A 24 -16.43 0.17 12.39
N GLU A 25 -17.25 -0.28 13.34
CA GLU A 25 -16.87 -1.38 14.23
C GLU A 25 -16.51 -2.63 13.41
N VAL A 26 -15.44 -3.30 13.83
CA VAL A 26 -14.88 -4.48 13.18
C VAL A 26 -14.90 -5.65 14.13
N ARG A 27 -15.15 -6.84 13.58
CA ARG A 27 -14.99 -8.09 14.31
C ARG A 27 -13.69 -8.76 13.87
N PHE A 28 -12.87 -9.07 14.86
CA PHE A 28 -11.68 -9.89 14.67
C PHE A 28 -12.06 -11.35 14.36
N PRO A 29 -11.19 -12.10 13.66
CA PRO A 29 -9.87 -11.70 13.19
C PRO A 29 -9.91 -10.90 11.88
N LEU A 30 -9.06 -9.89 11.79
CA LEU A 30 -8.82 -9.09 10.60
C LEU A 30 -7.57 -9.59 9.86
N TRP A 31 -7.50 -9.30 8.57
CA TRP A 31 -6.34 -9.57 7.73
C TRP A 31 -5.95 -8.33 6.92
N ALA A 32 -4.69 -8.32 6.48
CA ALA A 32 -4.15 -7.30 5.60
C ALA A 32 -3.37 -7.97 4.45
N ALA A 33 -3.33 -7.34 3.28
CA ALA A 33 -2.64 -7.85 2.11
C ALA A 33 -2.14 -6.73 1.21
N THR A 34 -1.14 -7.07 0.39
CA THR A 34 -0.83 -6.33 -0.84
C THR A 34 -1.57 -7.01 -2.01
N LEU A 35 -2.05 -6.22 -2.96
CA LEU A 35 -2.76 -6.68 -4.14
C LEU A 35 -1.95 -6.37 -5.41
N ASP A 36 -1.73 -7.39 -6.22
CA ASP A 36 -1.10 -7.29 -7.52
C ASP A 36 -2.13 -7.56 -8.62
N ALA A 37 -2.15 -6.74 -9.66
CA ALA A 37 -2.95 -7.05 -10.85
C ALA A 37 -2.42 -8.35 -11.47
N ASP A 38 -3.28 -9.36 -11.59
CA ASP A 38 -2.93 -10.68 -12.11
C ASP A 38 -4.06 -11.18 -13.00
N ALA A 39 -3.83 -11.16 -14.32
CA ALA A 39 -4.81 -11.60 -15.32
C ALA A 39 -5.12 -13.11 -15.25
N SER A 40 -4.31 -13.89 -14.54
CA SER A 40 -4.55 -15.32 -14.30
C SER A 40 -5.42 -15.58 -13.08
N ASP A 41 -5.57 -14.59 -12.18
CA ASP A 41 -6.48 -14.69 -11.04
C ASP A 41 -7.94 -14.51 -11.51
N PRO A 42 -8.91 -15.35 -11.08
CA PRO A 42 -10.31 -15.24 -11.48
C PRO A 42 -10.95 -13.87 -11.21
N PHE A 43 -10.41 -13.10 -10.28
CA PHE A 43 -10.88 -11.78 -9.91
C PHE A 43 -9.96 -10.65 -10.41
N GLY A 44 -8.92 -10.97 -11.19
CA GLY A 44 -7.97 -10.03 -11.77
C GLY A 44 -6.92 -9.49 -10.78
N TRP A 45 -6.96 -9.94 -9.52
CA TRP A 45 -6.09 -9.44 -8.45
C TRP A 45 -5.61 -10.59 -7.57
N ARG A 46 -4.30 -10.81 -7.57
CA ARG A 46 -3.67 -11.76 -6.66
C ARG A 46 -3.41 -11.07 -5.32
N ARG A 47 -3.74 -11.75 -4.22
CA ARG A 47 -3.48 -11.24 -2.86
C ARG A 47 -2.25 -11.89 -2.26
N SER A 48 -1.38 -11.05 -1.71
CA SER A 48 -0.24 -11.43 -0.90
C SER A 48 -0.52 -11.06 0.55
N LEU A 49 -1.03 -12.02 1.33
CA LEU A 49 -1.41 -11.79 2.73
C LEU A 49 -0.19 -11.44 3.59
N TRP A 50 -0.36 -10.44 4.46
CA TRP A 50 0.63 -10.07 5.44
C TRP A 50 0.57 -11.03 6.64
N PRO A 51 1.69 -11.68 7.02
CA PRO A 51 1.73 -12.55 8.17
C PRO A 51 1.31 -11.82 9.44
N VAL A 52 0.55 -12.49 10.29
CA VAL A 52 0.24 -11.99 11.63
C VAL A 52 1.55 -11.91 12.43
N ALA A 53 1.77 -10.80 13.13
CA ALA A 53 3.00 -10.62 13.90
C ALA A 53 3.09 -11.59 15.09
N PRO A 54 4.33 -11.93 15.53
CA PRO A 54 4.53 -12.71 16.74
C PRO A 54 3.79 -12.09 17.94
N GLY A 55 2.90 -12.85 18.57
CA GLY A 55 2.01 -12.35 19.64
C GLY A 55 0.57 -12.07 19.19
N GLY A 56 0.24 -12.31 17.92
CA GLY A 56 -1.15 -12.32 17.43
C GLY A 56 -1.77 -10.94 17.21
N ARG A 57 -0.97 -9.87 17.29
CA ARG A 57 -1.44 -8.49 17.12
C ARG A 57 -0.77 -7.83 15.92
N GLY A 58 -1.59 -7.38 14.96
CA GLY A 58 -1.12 -6.67 13.79
C GLY A 58 -0.49 -7.57 12.73
N TRP A 59 0.06 -6.94 11.70
CA TRP A 59 0.52 -7.60 10.49
C TRP A 59 1.91 -7.12 10.11
N VAL A 60 2.76 -8.03 9.66
CA VAL A 60 4.07 -7.71 9.08
C VAL A 60 3.88 -7.50 7.58
N PRO A 61 3.96 -6.26 7.07
CA PRO A 61 3.81 -6.04 5.64
C PRO A 61 4.86 -6.82 4.87
N GLN A 62 4.42 -7.49 3.81
CA GLN A 62 5.35 -7.90 2.75
C GLN A 62 5.92 -6.62 2.10
N VAL A 63 7.10 -6.70 1.47
CA VAL A 63 7.80 -5.53 0.91
C VAL A 63 6.83 -4.59 0.18
N LEU A 64 6.69 -3.35 0.65
CA LEU A 64 5.81 -2.34 0.07
C LEU A 64 6.60 -1.36 -0.79
N HIS A 65 6.16 -1.17 -2.01
CA HIS A 65 6.63 -0.18 -2.95
C HIS A 65 5.60 0.93 -3.15
N PHE A 66 6.09 2.13 -3.47
CA PHE A 66 5.23 3.27 -3.79
C PHE A 66 4.18 2.89 -4.84
N GLY A 67 2.91 3.13 -4.53
CA GLY A 67 1.78 2.81 -5.42
C GLY A 67 1.18 1.42 -5.23
N ASP A 68 1.78 0.57 -4.38
CA ASP A 68 1.23 -0.77 -4.12
C ASP A 68 -0.18 -0.68 -3.56
N VAL A 69 -1.11 -1.44 -4.14
CA VAL A 69 -2.47 -1.53 -3.64
C VAL A 69 -2.46 -2.38 -2.38
N VAL A 70 -3.07 -1.86 -1.32
CA VAL A 70 -3.21 -2.55 -0.04
C VAL A 70 -4.68 -2.80 0.25
N GLU A 71 -4.91 -3.88 0.98
CA GLU A 71 -6.23 -4.29 1.39
C GLU A 71 -6.26 -4.64 2.87
N PHE A 72 -7.34 -4.22 3.55
CA PHE A 72 -7.73 -4.76 4.84
C PHE A 72 -9.10 -5.42 4.73
N GLY A 73 -9.28 -6.55 5.40
CA GLY A 73 -10.55 -7.29 5.42
C GLY A 73 -10.82 -7.96 6.76
N SER A 74 -12.08 -8.34 6.98
CA SER A 74 -12.47 -9.19 8.11
C SER A 74 -12.65 -10.65 7.67
N HIS A 75 -12.19 -11.59 8.50
CA HIS A 75 -12.55 -13.00 8.33
C HIS A 75 -13.98 -13.30 8.79
N HIS A 76 -14.54 -12.48 9.68
CA HIS A 76 -15.90 -12.64 10.17
C HIS A 76 -16.93 -12.04 9.20
N ASP A 77 -16.57 -10.96 8.51
CA ASP A 77 -17.43 -10.32 7.51
C ASP A 77 -16.68 -10.14 6.17
N PRO A 78 -16.89 -11.03 5.19
CA PRO A 78 -16.23 -10.97 3.90
C PRO A 78 -16.57 -9.72 3.06
N VAL A 79 -17.68 -9.02 3.35
CA VAL A 79 -18.03 -7.78 2.64
C VAL A 79 -17.37 -6.56 3.26
N GLN A 80 -16.88 -6.67 4.50
CA GLN A 80 -16.11 -5.61 5.15
C GLN A 80 -14.68 -5.61 4.60
N ARG A 81 -14.50 -4.87 3.51
CA ARG A 81 -13.22 -4.67 2.81
C ARG A 81 -12.88 -3.18 2.76
N TRP A 82 -11.60 -2.89 2.83
CA TRP A 82 -11.05 -1.55 2.69
C TRP A 82 -9.89 -1.62 1.72
N PHE A 83 -9.89 -0.75 0.70
CA PHE A 83 -8.84 -0.67 -0.30
C PHE A 83 -8.15 0.68 -0.24
N GLY A 84 -6.83 0.68 -0.43
CA GLY A 84 -6.01 1.86 -0.53
C GLY A 84 -4.77 1.59 -1.35
N TRP A 85 -3.93 2.60 -1.55
CA TRP A 85 -2.60 2.42 -2.11
C TRP A 85 -1.53 3.04 -1.20
N TYR A 86 -0.37 2.40 -1.12
CA TYR A 86 0.73 2.81 -0.25
C TYR A 86 1.52 3.96 -0.87
N THR A 87 1.65 5.05 -0.12
CA THR A 87 2.41 6.22 -0.57
C THR A 87 3.84 6.14 -0.06
N HIS A 88 4.05 6.19 1.25
CA HIS A 88 5.39 6.17 1.83
C HIS A 88 5.34 5.81 3.31
N HIS A 89 6.51 5.49 3.87
CA HIS A 89 6.70 5.42 5.31
C HIS A 89 6.98 6.82 5.86
N ALA A 90 6.44 7.13 7.03
CA ALA A 90 6.72 8.36 7.76
C ALA A 90 6.99 8.01 9.21
N GLY A 91 8.28 7.99 9.59
CA GLY A 91 8.71 7.64 10.95
C GLY A 91 8.25 6.24 11.35
N ASP A 92 7.33 6.17 12.29
CA ASP A 92 6.73 4.97 12.87
C ASP A 92 5.35 4.65 12.26
N GLY A 93 5.12 5.00 11.00
CA GLY A 93 3.87 4.71 10.31
C GLY A 93 4.03 4.47 8.81
N ILE A 94 3.08 3.75 8.23
CA ILE A 94 2.86 3.75 6.79
C ILE A 94 1.71 4.68 6.45
N ILE A 95 1.86 5.42 5.34
CA ILE A 95 0.85 6.32 4.82
C ILE A 95 0.23 5.67 3.59
N VAL A 96 -1.08 5.54 3.63
CA VAL A 96 -1.90 4.96 2.56
C VAL A 96 -3.00 5.94 2.17
N THR A 97 -3.36 5.99 0.89
CA THR A 97 -4.50 6.77 0.40
C THR A 97 -5.72 5.87 0.26
N GLY A 98 -6.86 6.27 0.81
CA GLY A 98 -8.12 5.52 0.72
C GLY A 98 -9.22 6.08 1.64
N PRO A 99 -10.39 5.43 1.77
CA PRO A 99 -10.78 4.19 1.11
C PRO A 99 -11.10 4.38 -0.37
N PHE A 100 -10.90 3.31 -1.15
CA PHE A 100 -11.51 3.12 -2.46
C PHE A 100 -12.53 1.98 -2.40
N ALA A 101 -13.50 1.99 -3.32
CA ALA A 101 -14.51 0.95 -3.41
C ALA A 101 -13.97 -0.36 -4.00
N LEU A 102 -13.08 -0.24 -4.99
CA LEU A 102 -12.45 -1.35 -5.69
C LEU A 102 -10.92 -1.21 -5.71
N PRO A 103 -10.16 -2.33 -5.77
CA PRO A 103 -8.71 -2.27 -5.91
C PRO A 103 -8.26 -1.63 -7.23
N SER A 104 -9.07 -1.73 -8.29
CA SER A 104 -8.83 -1.04 -9.56
C SER A 104 -8.83 0.48 -9.40
N ASP A 105 -9.71 1.02 -8.56
CA ASP A 105 -9.82 2.47 -8.37
C ASP A 105 -8.60 2.99 -7.61
N ALA A 106 -8.15 2.25 -6.59
CA ALA A 106 -6.91 2.55 -5.87
C ALA A 106 -5.69 2.51 -6.81
N SER A 107 -5.61 1.50 -7.68
CA SER A 107 -4.52 1.39 -8.66
C SER A 107 -4.53 2.51 -9.70
N LEU A 108 -5.71 2.88 -10.19
CA LEU A 108 -5.87 3.97 -11.16
C LEU A 108 -5.52 5.33 -10.53
N ASP A 109 -5.88 5.55 -9.27
CA ASP A 109 -5.53 6.76 -8.52
C ASP A 109 -4.02 6.85 -8.23
N ALA A 110 -3.36 5.72 -7.94
CA ALA A 110 -1.92 5.67 -7.69
C ALA A 110 -1.06 5.94 -8.94
N GLU A 111 -1.57 5.59 -10.12
CA GLU A 111 -0.78 5.52 -11.36
C GLU A 111 -0.12 6.85 -11.77
N PRO A 112 -0.80 8.01 -11.75
CA PRO A 112 -0.18 9.28 -12.11
C PRO A 112 1.02 9.62 -11.19
N THR A 113 0.85 9.43 -9.88
CA THR A 113 1.91 9.74 -8.92
C THR A 113 3.05 8.74 -9.00
N ARG A 114 2.75 7.46 -9.26
CA ARG A 114 3.76 6.42 -9.49
C ARG A 114 4.62 6.75 -10.71
N ARG A 115 4.00 7.09 -11.84
CA ARG A 115 4.73 7.52 -13.05
C ARG A 115 5.58 8.76 -12.81
N GLU A 116 5.07 9.74 -12.08
CA GLU A 116 5.84 10.94 -11.75
C GLU A 116 7.08 10.59 -10.92
N PHE A 117 6.92 9.73 -9.91
CA PHE A 117 8.02 9.26 -9.07
C PHE A 117 9.10 8.53 -9.89
N GLU A 118 8.69 7.60 -10.76
CA GLU A 118 9.60 6.87 -11.65
C GLU A 118 10.35 7.80 -12.62
N CYS A 119 9.64 8.77 -13.22
CA CYS A 119 10.24 9.78 -14.09
C CYS A 119 11.29 10.62 -13.35
N ARG A 120 10.99 11.09 -12.14
CA ARG A 120 11.94 11.85 -11.30
C ARG A 120 13.17 11.02 -10.98
N ALA A 121 12.99 9.77 -10.55
CA ALA A 121 14.09 8.87 -10.25
C ALA A 121 15.00 8.62 -11.47
N MET A 122 14.42 8.46 -12.66
CA MET A 122 15.18 8.29 -13.90
C MET A 122 16.00 9.54 -14.26
N LEU A 123 15.41 10.73 -14.13
CA LEU A 123 16.11 12.00 -14.39
C LEU A 123 17.27 12.21 -13.42
N ASP A 124 17.07 11.91 -12.14
CA ASP A 124 18.11 12.02 -11.12
C ASP A 124 19.27 11.04 -11.39
N TYR A 125 18.95 9.80 -11.76
CA TYR A 125 19.96 8.82 -12.17
C TYR A 125 20.78 9.29 -13.37
N GLN A 126 20.12 9.82 -14.42
CA GLN A 126 20.80 10.35 -15.60
C GLN A 126 21.72 11.52 -15.24
N ARG A 127 21.26 12.44 -14.38
CA ARG A 127 22.06 13.58 -13.91
C ARG A 127 23.31 13.13 -13.16
N SER A 128 23.18 12.18 -12.23
CA SER A 128 24.32 11.65 -11.47
C SER A 128 25.34 10.98 -12.39
N ARG A 129 24.89 10.25 -13.43
CA ARG A 129 25.79 9.63 -14.41
C ARG A 129 26.58 10.65 -15.23
N LEU A 130 25.95 11.74 -15.68
CA LEU A 130 26.63 12.78 -16.44
C LEU A 130 27.68 13.50 -15.60
N GLN A 131 27.35 13.82 -14.34
CA GLN A 131 28.29 14.46 -13.41
C GLN A 131 29.53 13.59 -13.16
N ALA A 132 29.33 12.28 -12.97
CA ALA A 132 30.44 11.34 -12.79
C ALA A 132 31.35 11.26 -14.03
N ALA A 133 30.77 11.33 -15.24
CA ALA A 133 31.54 11.31 -16.48
C ALA A 133 32.38 12.59 -16.69
N THR A 134 31.91 13.74 -16.22
CA THR A 134 32.64 15.02 -16.33
C THR A 134 33.79 15.15 -15.30
N GLN A 135 33.80 14.34 -14.24
CA GLN A 135 34.86 14.37 -13.22
C GLN A 135 36.07 13.47 -13.54
N ILE A 136 35.97 12.61 -14.55
CA ILE A 136 37.02 11.66 -14.95
C ILE A 136 37.81 12.14 -16.19
N GLY A 137 37.39 13.25 -16.81
CA GLY A 137 38.09 13.90 -17.93
C GLY A 137 38.76 15.20 -17.50
#